data_AF-A0A6P8FZP2-F1
#
_entry.id   AF-A0A6P8FZP2-F1
#
_cell.length_a   1.000
_cell.length_b   1.000
_cell.length_c   1.000
_cell.angle_alpha   90.00
_cell.angle_beta   90.00
_cell.angle_gamma   90.00
#
_symmetry.space_group_name_H-M   'P 1'
#
loop_
_entity.id
_entity.type
_entity.pdbx_description
1 polymer ?
#
loop_
_entity_poly.entity_id
_entity_poly.type
_entity_poly.pdbx_seq_one_letter_code
_entity_poly.pdbx_strand_id
1 'polypeptide(L)'
;MALSLRSWVANEGRKNLLLVVWLAVNVVVFWRTFVLYSSGPQYYYLHQMLGMGVCVSRASASLLNLNCCLVLLPMCRSILTCLRGTLKVWARGGRRLLDQSRNFHSACGTAICVFSVVHVSAHLVNAVSFSVKFSDEFPSLNMAQYRGQDPRIIILTTVPGVTGVLLVLILFLMFTASTPCIRVGSYEIFWFTHNLFIVFYIILTVHVVGGALKYQTNLDTHTPGCLPANHSGFTADTSTNQERELEGRQQREPICGEEARFQSHFPETWLWVLAPLCLYCTERMCRYIRSWTPCTIVTVARHPCQVIELRMLKDGFKAKPGQIIVCID
;
A
#
# COMPACT_ATOMS: atom_id res chain seq x y z
N MET A 1 22.05 33.02 -2.73
CA MET A 1 22.10 32.83 -4.20
C MET A 1 20.75 32.34 -4.67
N ALA A 2 19.90 33.22 -5.22
CA ALA A 2 18.64 32.81 -5.82
C ALA A 2 18.93 32.16 -7.17
N LEU A 3 18.90 30.82 -7.23
CA LEU A 3 18.92 30.11 -8.51
C LEU A 3 17.71 30.56 -9.32
N SER A 4 17.96 31.13 -10.51
CA SER A 4 16.91 31.47 -11.47
C SER A 4 15.96 30.29 -11.65
N LEU A 5 14.65 30.52 -11.53
CA LEU A 5 13.63 29.47 -11.63
C LEU A 5 13.78 28.66 -12.94
N ARG A 6 14.23 29.31 -14.02
CA ARG A 6 14.58 28.65 -15.30
C ARG A 6 15.76 27.68 -15.17
N SER A 7 16.81 28.06 -14.45
CA SER A 7 17.98 27.21 -14.18
C SER A 7 17.61 26.00 -13.33
N TRP A 8 16.78 26.21 -12.31
CA TRP A 8 16.28 25.13 -11.45
C TRP A 8 15.36 24.17 -12.21
N VAL A 9 14.39 24.67 -12.99
CA VAL A 9 13.51 23.82 -13.81
C VAL A 9 14.32 23.04 -14.86
N ALA A 10 15.32 23.65 -15.49
CA ALA A 10 16.16 22.97 -16.49
C ALA A 10 17.00 21.82 -15.89
N ASN A 11 17.48 21.97 -14.64
CA ASN A 11 18.35 20.97 -14.00
C ASN A 11 17.59 19.95 -13.14
N GLU A 12 16.60 20.40 -12.36
CA GLU A 12 15.87 19.63 -11.37
C GLU A 12 14.43 19.30 -11.80
N GLY A 13 13.85 20.02 -12.76
CA GLY A 13 12.44 19.87 -13.14
C GLY A 13 12.06 18.45 -13.58
N ARG A 14 12.95 17.76 -14.31
CA ARG A 14 12.71 16.36 -14.73
C ARG A 14 12.69 15.39 -13.54
N LYS A 15 13.51 15.62 -12.51
CA LYS A 15 13.56 14.79 -11.30
C LYS A 15 12.26 14.95 -10.51
N ASN A 16 11.80 16.18 -10.39
CA ASN A 16 10.54 16.49 -9.71
C ASN A 16 9.33 16.03 -10.51
N LEU A 17 9.42 15.95 -11.85
CA LEU A 17 8.33 15.43 -12.67
C LEU A 17 7.95 13.99 -12.28
N LEU A 18 8.92 13.10 -12.07
CA LEU A 18 8.64 11.73 -11.65
C LEU A 18 7.97 11.68 -10.27
N LEU A 19 8.45 12.50 -9.33
CA LEU A 19 7.84 12.63 -8.00
C LEU A 19 6.43 13.21 -8.06
N VAL A 20 6.18 14.20 -8.91
CA VAL A 20 4.86 14.80 -9.13
C VAL A 20 3.91 13.77 -9.75
N VAL A 21 4.35 13.01 -10.75
CA VAL A 21 3.55 11.93 -11.34
C VAL A 21 3.24 10.85 -10.31
N TRP A 22 4.23 10.40 -9.54
CA TRP A 22 4.01 9.45 -8.45
C TRP A 22 3.02 9.98 -7.40
N LEU A 23 3.15 11.24 -6.98
CA LEU A 23 2.23 11.87 -6.04
C LEU A 23 0.81 11.96 -6.63
N ALA A 24 0.68 12.34 -7.89
CA ALA A 24 -0.61 12.39 -8.58
C ALA A 24 -1.27 11.01 -8.66
N VAL A 25 -0.52 9.96 -8.97
CA VAL A 25 -1.04 8.58 -8.97
C VAL A 25 -1.52 8.19 -7.56
N ASN A 26 -0.77 8.52 -6.51
CA ASN A 26 -1.22 8.28 -5.13
C ASN A 26 -2.53 9.03 -4.84
N VAL A 27 -2.62 10.32 -5.16
CA VAL A 27 -3.86 11.10 -4.93
C VAL A 27 -5.05 10.51 -5.68
N VAL A 28 -4.87 10.11 -6.95
CA VAL A 28 -5.93 9.52 -7.76
C VAL A 28 -6.38 8.17 -7.20
N VAL A 29 -5.44 7.29 -6.81
CA VAL A 29 -5.76 6.00 -6.21
C VAL A 29 -6.49 6.19 -4.89
N PHE A 30 -6.03 7.10 -4.03
CA PHE A 30 -6.69 7.43 -2.78
C PHE A 30 -8.12 7.91 -3.01
N TRP A 31 -8.29 8.90 -3.88
CA TRP A 31 -9.59 9.49 -4.17
C TRP A 31 -10.58 8.47 -4.76
N ARG A 32 -10.13 7.67 -5.74
CA ARG A 32 -10.97 6.63 -6.35
C ARG A 32 -11.45 5.62 -5.32
N THR A 33 -10.54 5.09 -4.49
CA THR A 33 -10.92 4.13 -3.45
C THR A 33 -11.82 4.79 -2.41
N PHE A 34 -11.52 6.02 -1.99
CA PHE A 34 -12.33 6.74 -1.01
C PHE A 34 -13.77 6.94 -1.48
N VAL A 35 -13.96 7.41 -2.72
CA VAL A 35 -15.30 7.61 -3.31
C VAL A 35 -16.04 6.27 -3.47
N LEU A 36 -15.33 5.20 -3.87
CA LEU A 36 -15.92 3.88 -4.00
C LEU A 36 -16.53 3.38 -2.67
N TYR A 37 -15.82 3.54 -1.55
CA TYR A 37 -16.32 3.11 -0.24
C TYR A 37 -17.31 4.10 0.40
N SER A 38 -17.30 5.37 0.00
CA SER A 38 -18.23 6.38 0.53
C SER A 38 -19.57 6.38 -0.22
N SER A 39 -19.57 6.15 -1.53
CA SER A 39 -20.76 6.29 -2.38
C SER A 39 -21.13 5.02 -3.16
N GLY A 40 -20.32 3.95 -3.05
CA GLY A 40 -20.60 2.69 -3.73
C GLY A 40 -21.79 1.96 -3.11
N PRO A 41 -22.79 1.52 -3.90
CA PRO A 41 -23.98 0.84 -3.37
C PRO A 41 -23.64 -0.49 -2.68
N GLN A 42 -22.60 -1.18 -3.16
CA GLN A 42 -22.11 -2.45 -2.59
C GLN A 42 -21.59 -2.34 -1.14
N TYR A 43 -21.21 -1.13 -0.72
CA TYR A 43 -20.63 -0.85 0.58
C TYR A 43 -21.55 -0.03 1.49
N TYR A 44 -22.79 0.21 1.08
CA TYR A 44 -23.73 1.07 1.79
C TYR A 44 -23.88 0.69 3.28
N TYR A 45 -24.21 -0.57 3.57
CA TYR A 45 -24.37 -1.08 4.93
C TYR A 45 -23.07 -1.03 5.74
N LEU A 46 -21.95 -1.34 5.09
CA LEU A 46 -20.62 -1.29 5.70
C LEU A 46 -20.24 0.15 6.07
N HIS A 47 -20.53 1.11 5.20
CA HIS A 47 -20.28 2.53 5.41
C HIS A 47 -21.20 3.11 6.49
N GLN A 48 -22.47 2.72 6.55
CA GLN A 48 -23.38 3.17 7.61
C GLN A 48 -22.91 2.72 9.01
N MET A 49 -22.37 1.51 9.09
CA MET A 49 -21.80 0.96 10.33
C MET A 49 -20.48 1.62 10.71
N LEU A 50 -19.49 1.67 9.80
CA LEU A 50 -18.12 2.10 10.11
C LEU A 50 -17.86 3.60 9.88
N GLY A 51 -18.74 4.27 9.14
CA GLY A 51 -18.64 5.67 8.76
C GLY A 51 -17.38 5.97 7.93
N MET A 52 -16.76 7.12 8.18
CA MET A 52 -15.57 7.55 7.45
C MET A 52 -14.34 6.66 7.70
N GLY A 53 -14.32 5.90 8.79
CA GLY A 53 -13.19 5.05 9.15
C GLY A 53 -12.93 3.97 8.10
N VAL A 54 -13.96 3.41 7.45
CA VAL A 54 -13.78 2.41 6.37
C VAL A 54 -13.26 3.06 5.09
N CYS A 55 -13.73 4.25 4.74
CA CYS A 55 -13.26 4.95 3.55
C CYS A 55 -11.77 5.27 3.66
N VAL A 56 -11.34 5.80 4.81
CA VAL A 56 -9.93 6.16 5.06
C VAL A 56 -9.04 4.91 5.20
N SER A 57 -9.49 3.86 5.88
CA SER A 57 -8.69 2.64 6.05
C SER A 57 -8.45 1.93 4.71
N ARG A 58 -9.45 1.90 3.82
CA ARG A 58 -9.33 1.28 2.49
C ARG A 58 -8.53 2.13 1.53
N ALA A 59 -8.76 3.43 1.50
CA ALA A 59 -7.97 4.33 0.66
C ALA A 59 -6.48 4.29 1.05
N SER A 60 -6.16 4.33 2.35
CA SER A 60 -4.78 4.18 2.83
C SER A 60 -4.19 2.79 2.54
N ALA A 61 -4.97 1.71 2.64
CA ALA A 61 -4.53 0.36 2.27
C ALA A 61 -4.15 0.26 0.78
N SER A 62 -4.95 0.84 -0.14
CA SER A 62 -4.60 0.89 -1.56
C SER A 62 -3.30 1.65 -1.83
N LEU A 63 -3.05 2.74 -1.10
CA LEU A 63 -1.77 3.47 -1.19
C LEU A 63 -0.61 2.66 -0.63
N LEU A 64 -0.79 1.95 0.46
CA LEU A 64 0.22 1.06 1.02
C LEU A 64 0.56 -0.05 0.02
N ASN A 65 -0.43 -0.70 -0.60
CA ASN A 65 -0.21 -1.70 -1.65
C ASN A 65 0.59 -1.13 -2.82
N LEU A 66 0.21 0.05 -3.33
CA LEU A 66 0.91 0.72 -4.42
C LEU A 66 2.37 1.02 -4.05
N ASN A 67 2.61 1.67 -2.91
CA ASN A 67 3.97 2.06 -2.52
C ASN A 67 4.84 0.85 -2.13
N CYS A 68 4.26 -0.18 -1.52
CA CYS A 68 4.95 -1.44 -1.26
C CYS A 68 5.31 -2.19 -2.55
N CYS A 69 4.57 -2.01 -3.65
CA CYS A 69 4.99 -2.49 -4.96
C CYS A 69 6.15 -1.65 -5.52
N LEU A 70 6.01 -0.33 -5.49
CA LEU A 70 6.96 0.61 -6.08
C LEU A 70 8.31 0.70 -5.35
N VAL A 71 8.36 0.40 -4.05
CA VAL A 71 9.58 0.52 -3.23
C VAL A 71 10.66 -0.51 -3.61
N LEU A 72 10.28 -1.67 -4.18
CA LEU A 72 11.23 -2.73 -4.60
C LEU A 72 11.86 -2.44 -5.98
N LEU A 73 11.09 -1.86 -6.90
CA LEU A 73 11.56 -1.51 -8.26
C LEU A 73 12.88 -0.73 -8.30
N PRO A 74 13.09 0.34 -7.51
CA PRO A 74 14.34 1.09 -7.51
C PRO A 74 15.55 0.30 -6.96
N MET A 75 15.32 -0.83 -6.28
CA MET A 75 16.37 -1.69 -5.74
C MET A 75 16.80 -2.80 -6.71
N CYS A 76 16.06 -3.05 -7.79
CA CYS A 76 16.43 -3.95 -8.87
C CYS A 76 17.54 -3.36 -9.77
N ARG A 77 18.74 -3.14 -9.21
CA ARG A 77 19.83 -2.37 -9.82
C ARG A 77 20.31 -2.92 -11.16
N SER A 78 20.31 -4.24 -11.37
CA SER A 78 20.73 -4.84 -12.64
C SER A 78 19.73 -4.56 -13.76
N ILE A 79 18.44 -4.58 -13.44
CA ILE A 79 17.37 -4.20 -14.38
C ILE A 79 17.49 -2.73 -14.72
N LEU A 80 17.66 -1.86 -13.70
CA LEU A 80 17.88 -0.42 -13.93
C LEU A 80 19.12 -0.17 -14.79
N THR A 81 20.18 -0.95 -14.62
CA THR A 81 21.41 -0.84 -15.42
C THR A 81 21.21 -1.33 -16.86
N CYS A 82 20.43 -2.40 -17.06
CA CYS A 82 20.02 -2.86 -18.39
C CYS A 82 19.17 -1.78 -19.09
N LEU A 83 18.17 -1.25 -18.39
CA LEU A 83 17.30 -0.17 -18.87
C LEU A 83 18.11 1.09 -19.20
N ARG A 84 19.16 1.39 -18.43
CA ARG A 84 20.09 2.49 -18.71
C ARG A 84 20.83 2.30 -20.04
N GLY A 85 21.17 1.06 -20.39
CA GLY A 85 21.81 0.69 -21.64
C GLY A 85 20.87 0.84 -22.85
N THR A 86 19.62 0.41 -22.72
CA THR A 86 18.60 0.50 -23.79
C THR A 86 18.10 1.94 -23.98
N LEU A 87 17.88 2.69 -22.90
CA LEU A 87 17.48 4.10 -22.95
C LEU A 87 18.57 5.05 -23.48
N LYS A 88 19.82 4.57 -23.61
CA LYS A 88 20.90 5.28 -24.32
C LYS A 88 20.50 5.61 -25.76
N VAL A 89 19.62 4.80 -26.36
CA VAL A 89 19.06 4.98 -27.71
C VAL A 89 17.86 5.94 -27.71
N TRP A 90 17.08 6.01 -26.63
CA TRP A 90 15.76 6.65 -26.64
C TRP A 90 15.69 8.06 -26.02
N ALA A 91 16.48 8.42 -25.00
CA ALA A 91 16.57 9.81 -24.51
C ALA A 91 17.65 10.04 -23.43
N ARG A 92 18.37 11.17 -23.50
CA ARG A 92 19.26 11.68 -22.42
C ARG A 92 18.52 11.91 -21.08
N GLY A 93 17.20 12.09 -21.12
CA GLY A 93 16.36 12.39 -19.94
C GLY A 93 16.11 11.20 -19.01
N GLY A 94 15.87 10.00 -19.55
CA GLY A 94 15.57 8.79 -18.75
C GLY A 94 16.74 8.33 -17.88
N ARG A 95 17.98 8.57 -18.33
CA ARG A 95 19.21 8.21 -17.59
C ARG A 95 19.31 8.92 -16.23
N ARG A 96 18.98 10.22 -16.20
CA ARG A 96 19.09 11.05 -14.99
C ARG A 96 18.03 10.67 -13.94
N LEU A 97 16.89 10.12 -14.37
CA LEU A 97 15.85 9.60 -13.49
C LEU A 97 16.26 8.27 -12.83
N LEU A 98 16.83 7.35 -13.62
CA LEU A 98 17.35 6.08 -13.11
C LEU A 98 18.49 6.28 -12.09
N ASP A 99 19.33 7.29 -12.31
CA ASP A 99 20.43 7.62 -11.40
C ASP A 99 19.94 8.11 -10.01
N GLN A 100 18.65 8.43 -9.85
CA GLN A 100 18.02 8.83 -8.58
C GLN A 100 17.06 7.80 -7.98
N SER A 101 17.10 6.54 -8.46
CA SER A 101 16.20 5.48 -7.98
C SER A 101 16.24 5.30 -6.45
N ARG A 102 17.41 5.48 -5.81
CA ARG A 102 17.55 5.42 -4.35
C ARG A 102 16.76 6.50 -3.62
N ASN A 103 16.72 7.72 -4.16
CA ASN A 103 15.93 8.80 -3.55
C ASN A 103 14.44 8.51 -3.67
N PHE A 104 14.03 7.94 -4.80
CA PHE A 104 12.67 7.47 -5.00
C PHE A 104 12.29 6.34 -4.02
N HIS A 105 13.17 5.34 -3.82
CA HIS A 105 12.98 4.32 -2.79
C HIS A 105 12.76 4.92 -1.40
N SER A 106 13.61 5.89 -1.02
CA SER A 106 13.47 6.57 0.28
C SER A 106 12.15 7.33 0.38
N ALA A 107 11.71 8.01 -0.69
CA ALA A 107 10.43 8.71 -0.73
C ALA A 107 9.25 7.75 -0.58
N CYS A 108 9.25 6.62 -1.28
CA CYS A 108 8.25 5.55 -1.10
C CYS A 108 8.26 5.01 0.34
N GLY A 109 9.44 4.77 0.92
CA GLY A 109 9.58 4.31 2.31
C GLY A 109 8.96 5.29 3.31
N THR A 110 9.20 6.59 3.15
CA THR A 110 8.56 7.63 3.97
C THR A 110 7.04 7.65 3.78
N ALA A 111 6.55 7.53 2.54
CA ALA A 111 5.12 7.48 2.26
C ALA A 111 4.44 6.26 2.93
N ILE A 112 5.07 5.08 2.87
CA ILE A 112 4.59 3.87 3.55
C ILE A 112 4.45 4.11 5.06
N CYS A 113 5.42 4.76 5.69
CA CYS A 113 5.35 5.07 7.12
C CYS A 113 4.20 6.02 7.45
N VAL A 114 4.04 7.10 6.69
CA VAL A 114 2.96 8.08 6.91
C VAL A 114 1.58 7.44 6.71
N PHE A 115 1.38 6.73 5.60
CA PHE A 115 0.10 6.08 5.33
C PHE A 115 -0.18 4.89 6.25
N SER A 116 0.85 4.23 6.80
CA SER A 116 0.69 3.20 7.83
C SER A 116 0.08 3.78 9.11
N VAL A 117 0.54 4.95 9.56
CA VAL A 117 -0.05 5.63 10.72
C VAL A 117 -1.51 6.00 10.47
N VAL A 118 -1.82 6.54 9.28
CA VAL A 118 -3.20 6.85 8.88
C VAL A 118 -4.06 5.58 8.80
N HIS A 119 -3.51 4.49 8.29
CA HIS A 119 -4.20 3.21 8.16
C HIS A 119 -4.52 2.59 9.53
N VAL A 120 -3.54 2.53 10.43
CA VAL A 120 -3.71 2.02 11.80
C VAL A 120 -4.73 2.86 12.57
N SER A 121 -4.61 4.19 12.53
CA SER A 121 -5.57 5.07 13.22
C SER A 121 -7.00 4.88 12.71
N ALA A 122 -7.20 4.74 11.39
CA ALA A 122 -8.49 4.43 10.81
C ALA A 122 -9.01 3.03 11.26
N HIS A 123 -8.14 2.03 11.37
CA HIS A 123 -8.50 0.72 11.91
C HIS A 123 -8.89 0.74 13.39
N LEU A 124 -8.26 1.59 14.21
CA LEU A 124 -8.66 1.79 15.61
C LEU A 124 -10.08 2.38 15.71
N VAL A 125 -10.39 3.40 14.89
CA VAL A 125 -11.74 3.98 14.81
C VAL A 125 -12.76 2.93 14.34
N ASN A 126 -12.40 2.10 13.36
CA ASN A 126 -13.25 1.01 12.89
C ASN A 126 -13.49 -0.05 13.96
N ALA A 127 -12.48 -0.42 14.74
CA ALA A 127 -12.62 -1.39 15.83
C ALA A 127 -13.58 -0.89 16.93
N VAL A 128 -13.53 0.40 17.27
CA VAL A 128 -14.50 1.03 18.18
C VAL A 128 -15.90 1.04 17.55
N SER A 129 -16.01 1.36 16.26
CA SER A 129 -17.28 1.41 15.55
C SER A 129 -17.96 0.04 15.48
N PHE A 130 -17.20 -1.04 15.25
CA PHE A 130 -17.72 -2.41 15.30
C PHE A 130 -18.24 -2.83 16.68
N SER A 131 -17.67 -2.28 17.76
CA SER A 131 -18.12 -2.54 19.13
C SER A 131 -19.42 -1.79 19.47
N VAL A 132 -19.48 -0.50 19.13
CA VAL A 132 -20.61 0.38 19.50
C VAL A 132 -21.82 0.17 18.59
N LYS A 133 -21.59 0.04 17.28
CA LYS A 133 -22.64 -0.06 16.25
C LYS A 133 -22.86 -1.50 15.79
N PHE A 134 -22.85 -2.43 16.72
CA PHE A 134 -23.19 -3.82 16.46
C PHE A 134 -24.62 -3.92 15.92
N SER A 135 -24.81 -4.58 14.77
CA SER A 135 -26.12 -4.80 14.16
C SER A 135 -26.52 -6.27 14.28
N ASP A 136 -27.61 -6.54 14.99
CA ASP A 136 -28.19 -7.89 15.09
C ASP A 136 -28.82 -8.36 13.76
N GLU A 137 -29.20 -7.42 12.89
CA GLU A 137 -29.82 -7.67 11.59
C GLU A 137 -28.82 -8.23 10.56
N PHE A 138 -27.55 -7.81 10.63
CA PHE A 138 -26.50 -8.24 9.72
C PHE A 138 -25.30 -8.84 10.47
N PRO A 139 -25.45 -10.01 11.13
CA PRO A 139 -24.40 -10.59 11.96
C PRO A 139 -23.16 -10.97 11.15
N SER A 140 -23.32 -11.27 9.86
CA SER A 140 -22.21 -11.61 8.98
C SER A 140 -21.28 -10.42 8.68
N LEU A 141 -21.72 -9.18 8.89
CA LEU A 141 -20.92 -7.97 8.67
C LEU A 141 -20.11 -7.56 9.90
N ASN A 142 -20.53 -8.01 11.10
CA ASN A 142 -19.88 -7.69 12.35
C ASN A 142 -18.58 -8.48 12.51
N MET A 143 -17.53 -7.77 12.95
CA MET A 143 -16.28 -8.38 13.41
C MET A 143 -16.25 -8.61 14.92
N ALA A 144 -17.10 -7.91 15.68
CA ALA A 144 -17.29 -8.13 17.11
C ALA A 144 -18.18 -9.37 17.33
N GLN A 145 -17.94 -10.09 18.41
CA GLN A 145 -18.74 -11.26 18.82
C GLN A 145 -20.04 -10.87 19.53
N TYR A 146 -20.03 -9.73 20.22
CA TYR A 146 -21.19 -9.21 20.95
C TYR A 146 -21.12 -7.67 21.03
N ARG A 147 -22.28 -7.06 21.31
CA ARG A 147 -22.41 -5.60 21.44
C ARG A 147 -21.58 -5.07 22.60
N GLY A 148 -20.77 -4.05 22.35
CA GLY A 148 -19.91 -3.43 23.37
C GLY A 148 -18.66 -4.23 23.72
N GLN A 149 -18.27 -5.23 22.91
CA GLN A 149 -16.99 -5.93 23.10
C GLN A 149 -15.81 -4.96 23.09
N ASP A 150 -14.85 -5.13 24.00
CA ASP A 150 -13.67 -4.28 24.06
C ASP A 150 -12.89 -4.28 22.72
N PRO A 151 -12.65 -3.12 22.09
CA PRO A 151 -11.97 -3.02 20.79
C PRO A 151 -10.57 -3.64 20.80
N ARG A 152 -9.92 -3.68 21.96
CA ARG A 152 -8.59 -4.29 22.16
C ARG A 152 -8.62 -5.80 21.92
N ILE A 153 -9.69 -6.46 22.36
CA ILE A 153 -9.87 -7.90 22.17
C ILE A 153 -10.08 -8.18 20.68
N ILE A 154 -10.86 -7.36 19.98
CA ILE A 154 -11.05 -7.48 18.52
C ILE A 154 -9.70 -7.38 17.79
N ILE A 155 -8.84 -6.43 18.16
CA ILE A 155 -7.51 -6.26 17.54
C ILE A 155 -6.59 -7.46 17.84
N LEU A 156 -6.60 -7.98 19.07
CA LEU A 156 -5.68 -9.04 19.49
C LEU A 156 -6.13 -10.46 19.12
N THR A 157 -7.41 -10.65 18.78
CA THR A 157 -7.96 -11.97 18.42
C THR A 157 -8.13 -12.16 16.91
N THR A 158 -8.18 -11.07 16.13
CA THR A 158 -8.36 -11.14 14.68
C THR A 158 -7.04 -11.27 13.94
N VAL A 159 -7.02 -12.06 12.87
CA VAL A 159 -5.83 -12.25 12.02
C VAL A 159 -5.29 -10.91 11.49
N PRO A 160 -6.11 -10.00 10.91
CA PRO A 160 -5.63 -8.70 10.47
C PRO A 160 -5.09 -7.82 11.61
N GLY A 161 -5.65 -7.93 12.82
CA GLY A 161 -5.21 -7.14 13.96
C GLY A 161 -3.83 -7.56 14.47
N VAL A 162 -3.62 -8.84 14.76
CA VAL A 162 -2.32 -9.37 15.24
C VAL A 162 -1.21 -9.15 14.19
N THR A 163 -1.51 -9.50 12.93
CA THR A 163 -0.54 -9.28 11.83
C THR A 163 -0.26 -7.80 11.61
N GLY A 164 -1.26 -6.92 11.75
CA GLY A 164 -1.09 -5.47 11.63
C GLY A 164 -0.15 -4.90 12.69
N VAL A 165 -0.30 -5.30 13.95
CA VAL A 165 0.61 -4.88 15.04
C VAL A 165 2.05 -5.32 14.75
N LEU A 166 2.24 -6.56 14.29
CA LEU A 166 3.57 -7.07 13.94
C LEU A 166 4.18 -6.33 12.75
N LEU A 167 3.38 -6.00 11.72
CA LEU A 167 3.83 -5.21 10.57
C LEU A 167 4.29 -3.81 10.97
N VAL A 168 3.55 -3.13 11.86
CA VAL A 168 3.91 -1.80 12.35
C VAL A 168 5.22 -1.85 13.16
N LEU A 169 5.40 -2.87 14.00
CA LEU A 169 6.64 -3.07 14.75
C LEU A 169 7.84 -3.25 13.82
N ILE A 170 7.73 -4.13 12.82
CA ILE A 170 8.80 -4.37 11.84
C ILE A 170 9.11 -3.09 11.05
N LEU A 171 8.07 -2.39 10.58
CA LEU A 171 8.23 -1.14 9.83
C LEU A 171 8.93 -0.07 10.67
N PHE A 172 8.58 0.07 11.95
CA PHE A 172 9.22 0.99 12.88
C PHE A 172 10.71 0.70 13.05
N LEU A 173 11.08 -0.57 13.25
CA LEU A 173 12.48 -1.00 13.37
C LEU A 173 13.26 -0.71 12.08
N MET A 174 12.70 -1.08 10.93
CA MET A 174 13.33 -0.83 9.62
C MET A 174 13.53 0.66 9.35
N PHE A 175 12.51 1.48 9.61
CA PHE A 175 12.56 2.93 9.33
C PHE A 175 13.57 3.63 10.25
N THR A 176 13.53 3.33 11.54
CA THR A 176 14.43 3.92 12.54
C THR A 176 15.88 3.60 12.22
N ALA A 177 16.21 2.32 11.97
CA ALA A 177 17.56 1.91 11.61
C ALA A 177 18.04 2.46 10.25
N SER A 178 17.11 2.84 9.36
CA SER A 178 17.42 3.46 8.06
C SER A 178 17.74 4.95 8.13
N THR A 179 17.56 5.59 9.30
CA THR A 179 17.88 7.01 9.48
C THR A 179 19.38 7.29 9.31
N PRO A 180 19.77 8.49 8.83
CA PRO A 180 21.18 8.82 8.62
C PRO A 180 22.03 8.67 9.88
N CYS A 181 21.49 9.01 11.06
CA CYS A 181 22.20 8.95 12.33
C CYS A 181 22.66 7.51 12.65
N ILE A 182 21.75 6.53 12.52
CA ILE A 182 22.07 5.12 12.80
C ILE A 182 22.92 4.53 11.68
N ARG A 183 22.58 4.79 10.42
CA ARG A 183 23.28 4.21 9.27
C ARG A 183 24.75 4.66 9.16
N VAL A 184 25.07 5.89 9.59
CA VAL A 184 26.45 6.39 9.62
C VAL A 184 27.19 5.89 10.86
N GLY A 185 26.50 5.68 11.99
CA GLY A 185 27.10 5.11 13.20
C GLY A 185 27.41 3.61 13.10
N SER A 186 26.48 2.81 12.58
CA SER A 186 26.67 1.38 12.34
C SER A 186 25.86 0.91 11.14
N TYR A 187 26.57 0.54 10.07
CA TYR A 187 25.95 0.05 8.85
C TYR A 187 25.37 -1.36 9.00
N GLU A 188 25.95 -2.19 9.87
CA GLU A 188 25.46 -3.56 10.15
C GLU A 188 24.04 -3.55 10.72
N ILE A 189 23.76 -2.65 11.67
CA ILE A 189 22.41 -2.52 12.25
C ILE A 189 21.40 -2.18 11.16
N PHE A 190 21.72 -1.21 10.30
CA PHE A 190 20.91 -0.88 9.14
C PHE A 190 20.69 -2.11 8.25
N TRP A 191 21.75 -2.84 7.91
CA TRP A 191 21.65 -3.97 6.99
C TRP A 191 20.80 -5.12 7.55
N PHE A 192 21.05 -5.57 8.78
CA PHE A 192 20.30 -6.67 9.39
C PHE A 192 18.82 -6.31 9.61
N THR A 193 18.55 -5.12 10.14
CA THR A 193 17.16 -4.68 10.37
C THR A 193 16.42 -4.44 9.07
N HIS A 194 17.08 -3.89 8.04
CA HIS A 194 16.41 -3.65 6.76
C HIS A 194 16.05 -4.96 6.05
N ASN A 195 16.82 -6.04 6.22
CA ASN A 195 16.48 -7.38 5.71
C ASN A 195 15.18 -7.98 6.29
N LEU A 196 14.64 -7.41 7.38
CA LEU A 196 13.30 -7.75 7.87
C LEU A 196 12.19 -7.47 6.83
N PHE A 197 12.48 -6.76 5.73
CA PHE A 197 11.55 -6.61 4.62
C PHE A 197 11.00 -7.96 4.12
N ILE A 198 11.80 -9.04 4.16
CA ILE A 198 11.36 -10.39 3.75
C ILE A 198 10.21 -10.85 4.65
N VAL A 199 10.41 -10.76 5.96
CA VAL A 199 9.40 -11.12 6.98
C VAL A 199 8.19 -10.19 6.87
N PHE A 200 8.40 -8.90 6.64
CA PHE A 200 7.35 -7.92 6.40
C PHE A 200 6.43 -8.31 5.24
N TYR A 201 6.97 -8.69 4.07
CA TYR A 201 6.15 -9.09 2.92
C TYR A 201 5.39 -10.41 3.13
N ILE A 202 5.97 -11.36 3.88
CA ILE A 202 5.29 -12.61 4.25
C ILE A 202 4.06 -12.29 5.12
N ILE A 203 4.25 -11.49 6.18
CA ILE A 203 3.15 -11.11 7.08
C ILE A 203 2.13 -10.23 6.35
N LEU A 204 2.57 -9.34 5.44
CA LEU A 204 1.67 -8.50 4.65
C LEU A 204 0.74 -9.34 3.78
N THR A 205 1.23 -10.46 3.24
CA THR A 205 0.40 -11.39 2.47
C THR A 205 -0.66 -12.04 3.37
N VAL A 206 -0.29 -12.50 4.57
CA VAL A 206 -1.22 -13.10 5.55
C VAL A 206 -2.23 -12.08 6.08
N HIS A 207 -1.80 -10.84 6.30
CA HIS A 207 -2.62 -9.76 6.84
C HIS A 207 -3.90 -9.52 6.02
N VAL A 208 -3.79 -9.65 4.69
CA VAL A 208 -4.90 -9.37 3.76
C VAL A 208 -5.81 -10.60 3.53
N VAL A 209 -5.35 -11.81 3.87
CA VAL A 209 -6.15 -13.05 3.76
C VAL A 209 -7.30 -13.09 4.77
N GLY A 210 -7.21 -12.33 5.86
CA GLY A 210 -8.21 -12.38 6.95
C GLY A 210 -9.65 -12.02 6.58
N GLY A 211 -9.92 -11.53 5.36
CA GLY A 211 -11.29 -11.42 4.81
C GLY A 211 -12.26 -10.58 5.64
N ALA A 212 -11.75 -9.71 6.52
CA ALA A 212 -12.52 -9.03 7.55
C ALA A 212 -13.57 -8.05 7.03
N LEU A 213 -13.44 -7.60 5.78
CA LEU A 213 -14.39 -6.68 5.18
C LEU A 213 -15.14 -7.39 4.05
N LYS A 214 -16.47 -7.30 4.14
CA LYS A 214 -17.40 -7.92 3.21
C LYS A 214 -18.15 -6.84 2.43
N TYR A 215 -18.54 -7.18 1.21
CA TYR A 215 -19.36 -6.33 0.35
C TYR A 215 -20.65 -7.07 0.00
N GLN A 216 -21.69 -6.31 -0.32
CA GLN A 216 -22.97 -6.88 -0.73
C GLN A 216 -22.87 -7.37 -2.18
N THR A 217 -23.23 -8.63 -2.42
CA THR A 217 -23.21 -9.23 -3.77
C THR A 217 -24.56 -9.13 -4.46
N ASN A 218 -25.64 -9.17 -3.69
CA ASN A 218 -27.01 -9.21 -4.15
C ASN A 218 -27.60 -7.78 -4.21
N LEU A 219 -27.16 -6.96 -5.16
CA LEU A 219 -27.67 -5.59 -5.32
C LEU A 219 -28.98 -5.51 -6.12
N ASP A 220 -29.15 -6.42 -7.08
CA ASP A 220 -30.28 -6.37 -8.03
C ASP A 220 -31.60 -6.78 -7.35
N THR A 221 -31.53 -7.69 -6.38
CA THR A 221 -32.71 -8.18 -5.63
C THR A 221 -32.83 -7.59 -4.22
N HIS A 222 -31.78 -6.93 -3.71
CA HIS A 222 -31.81 -6.18 -2.45
C HIS A 222 -31.15 -4.80 -2.64
N THR A 223 -31.97 -3.80 -2.95
CA THR A 223 -31.52 -2.41 -3.08
C THR A 223 -31.22 -1.81 -1.71
N PRO A 224 -30.06 -1.16 -1.49
CA PRO A 224 -29.73 -0.56 -0.20
C PRO A 224 -30.80 0.42 0.29
N GLY A 225 -31.25 0.24 1.53
CA GLY A 225 -32.33 1.04 2.13
C GLY A 225 -33.76 0.55 1.84
N CYS A 226 -33.92 -0.67 1.33
CA CYS A 226 -35.24 -1.30 1.23
C CYS A 226 -35.78 -1.73 2.61
N LEU A 227 -37.11 -1.73 2.77
CA LEU A 227 -37.77 -2.21 3.98
C LEU A 227 -38.00 -3.73 3.89
N PRO A 228 -37.71 -4.50 4.97
CA PRO A 228 -38.00 -5.93 4.99
C PRO A 228 -39.51 -6.17 4.91
N ALA A 229 -39.92 -7.14 4.07
CA ALA A 229 -41.33 -7.43 3.78
C ALA A 229 -42.18 -7.71 5.04
N ASN A 230 -41.56 -8.24 6.12
CA ASN A 230 -42.24 -8.59 7.36
C ASN A 230 -42.79 -7.38 8.16
N HIS A 231 -42.36 -6.15 7.89
CA HIS A 231 -42.89 -4.95 8.57
C HIS A 231 -44.12 -4.33 7.88
N SER A 232 -44.47 -4.79 6.68
CA SER A 232 -45.68 -4.32 5.97
C SER A 232 -46.99 -4.91 6.52
N GLY A 233 -46.91 -5.89 7.43
CA GLY A 233 -48.08 -6.55 8.03
C GLY A 233 -48.65 -5.90 9.30
N PHE A 234 -48.04 -4.85 9.87
CA PHE A 234 -48.50 -4.28 11.16
C PHE A 234 -49.17 -2.90 11.06
N THR A 235 -49.40 -2.38 9.85
CA THR A 235 -50.18 -1.14 9.65
C THR A 235 -51.37 -1.31 8.71
N ALA A 236 -51.80 -2.55 8.51
CA ALA A 236 -52.99 -2.89 7.73
C ALA A 236 -54.06 -3.52 8.62
N ASP A 237 -54.39 -2.90 9.76
CA ASP A 237 -55.66 -3.18 10.42
C ASP A 237 -56.22 -1.92 11.07
N THR A 238 -57.43 -1.59 10.65
CA THR A 238 -58.32 -0.51 11.15
C THR A 238 -58.17 0.86 10.49
N SER A 239 -58.61 0.99 9.24
CA SER A 239 -59.64 1.98 8.89
C SER A 239 -60.23 1.76 7.49
N THR A 240 -61.53 1.55 7.52
CA THR A 240 -62.53 1.52 6.44
C THR A 240 -62.30 2.44 5.24
N ASN A 241 -62.49 1.86 4.04
CA ASN A 241 -63.07 2.42 2.81
C ASN A 241 -63.32 3.94 2.77
N GLN A 242 -62.47 4.70 2.06
CA GLN A 242 -62.96 5.73 1.15
C GLN A 242 -61.87 6.10 0.13
N GLU A 243 -62.17 5.89 -1.15
CA GLU A 243 -61.40 6.41 -2.28
C GLU A 243 -61.31 7.93 -2.22
N ARG A 244 -60.11 8.47 -2.38
CA ARG A 244 -59.87 9.72 -3.11
C ARG A 244 -58.42 9.82 -3.53
N GLU A 245 -58.22 9.75 -4.84
CA GLU A 245 -57.06 10.28 -5.54
C GLU A 245 -56.82 11.72 -5.09
N LEU A 246 -55.68 12.00 -4.45
CA LEU A 246 -55.08 13.33 -4.44
C LEU A 246 -53.59 13.21 -4.09
N GLU A 247 -52.77 13.54 -5.07
CA GLU A 247 -51.39 14.05 -4.99
C GLU A 247 -50.65 13.90 -3.65
N GLY A 248 -49.78 12.90 -3.58
CA GLY A 248 -48.73 12.80 -2.59
C GLY A 248 -47.60 11.96 -3.15
N ARG A 249 -46.52 12.62 -3.60
CA ARG A 249 -45.26 12.01 -4.01
C ARG A 249 -44.51 11.44 -2.79
N GLN A 250 -45.16 10.55 -2.04
CA GLN A 250 -44.54 9.80 -0.96
C GLN A 250 -43.76 8.67 -1.63
N GLN A 251 -42.43 8.82 -1.69
CA GLN A 251 -41.53 7.74 -2.13
C GLN A 251 -41.84 6.49 -1.29
N ARG A 252 -42.56 5.52 -1.85
CA ARG A 252 -42.62 4.17 -1.29
C ARG A 252 -41.22 3.60 -1.41
N GLU A 253 -40.53 3.48 -0.28
CA GLU A 253 -39.25 2.76 -0.21
C GLU A 253 -39.47 1.35 -0.79
N PRO A 254 -38.57 0.86 -1.66
CA PRO A 254 -38.74 -0.44 -2.29
C PRO A 254 -38.79 -1.53 -1.20
N ILE A 255 -39.69 -2.50 -1.35
CA ILE A 255 -39.78 -3.66 -0.45
C ILE A 255 -38.69 -4.65 -0.87
N CYS A 256 -37.88 -5.12 0.08
CA CYS A 256 -36.81 -6.09 -0.22
C CYS A 256 -37.41 -7.43 -0.65
N GLY A 257 -36.94 -7.99 -1.78
CA GLY A 257 -37.35 -9.31 -2.25
C GLY A 257 -36.62 -10.47 -1.57
N GLU A 258 -35.35 -10.27 -1.21
CA GLU A 258 -34.49 -11.25 -0.53
C GLU A 258 -33.62 -10.57 0.56
N GLU A 259 -33.08 -11.35 1.50
CA GLU A 259 -32.13 -10.85 2.51
C GLU A 259 -30.76 -10.49 1.92
N ALA A 260 -30.09 -9.51 2.51
CA ALA A 260 -28.76 -9.06 2.07
C ALA A 260 -27.69 -10.16 2.20
N ARG A 261 -27.02 -10.49 1.09
CA ARG A 261 -25.88 -11.43 1.08
C ARG A 261 -24.55 -10.69 1.01
N PHE A 262 -23.63 -11.08 1.90
CA PHE A 262 -22.31 -10.48 2.04
C PHE A 262 -21.20 -11.49 1.76
N GLN A 263 -20.23 -11.11 0.92
CA GLN A 263 -19.06 -11.92 0.61
C GLN A 263 -17.77 -11.17 0.97
N SER A 264 -16.76 -11.90 1.45
CA SER A 264 -15.43 -11.32 1.68
C SER A 264 -14.78 -10.89 0.38
N HIS A 265 -14.07 -9.77 0.42
CA HIS A 265 -13.30 -9.32 -0.73
C HIS A 265 -12.15 -10.29 -1.02
N PHE A 266 -11.92 -10.62 -2.30
CA PHE A 266 -10.74 -11.36 -2.68
C PHE A 266 -9.49 -10.50 -2.41
N PRO A 267 -8.45 -11.02 -1.74
CA PRO A 267 -7.27 -10.23 -1.44
C PRO A 267 -6.63 -9.78 -2.76
N GLU A 268 -6.52 -8.48 -3.04
CA GLU A 268 -5.82 -8.00 -4.25
C GLU A 268 -4.32 -7.80 -3.98
N THR A 269 -3.93 -7.65 -2.72
CA THR A 269 -2.56 -7.31 -2.32
C THR A 269 -1.51 -8.31 -2.84
N TRP A 270 -1.86 -9.58 -3.01
CA TRP A 270 -0.91 -10.56 -3.56
C TRP A 270 -0.53 -10.23 -5.01
N LEU A 271 -1.42 -9.65 -5.83
CA LEU A 271 -1.10 -9.20 -7.19
C LEU A 271 -0.07 -8.06 -7.15
N TRP A 272 -0.28 -7.11 -6.23
CA TRP A 272 0.60 -5.96 -6.06
C TRP A 272 1.98 -6.34 -5.52
N VAL A 273 2.07 -7.38 -4.70
CA VAL A 273 3.31 -7.77 -4.00
C VAL A 273 4.07 -8.86 -4.75
N LEU A 274 3.40 -9.85 -5.33
CA LEU A 274 4.05 -11.02 -5.90
C LEU A 274 4.90 -10.67 -7.12
N ALA A 275 4.37 -9.87 -8.04
CA ALA A 275 5.09 -9.46 -9.25
C ALA A 275 6.44 -8.75 -8.96
N PRO A 276 6.49 -7.68 -8.15
CA PRO A 276 7.77 -7.02 -7.83
C PRO A 276 8.68 -7.88 -6.94
N LEU A 277 8.12 -8.75 -6.08
CA LEU A 277 8.92 -9.67 -5.27
C LEU A 277 9.61 -10.72 -6.14
N CYS A 278 8.89 -11.35 -7.07
CA CYS A 278 9.48 -12.27 -8.04
C CYS A 278 10.55 -11.58 -8.86
N LEU A 279 10.28 -10.37 -9.36
CA LEU A 279 11.26 -9.59 -10.11
C LEU A 279 12.53 -9.31 -9.31
N TYR A 280 12.38 -8.92 -8.04
CA TYR A 280 13.50 -8.66 -7.13
C TYR A 280 14.31 -9.94 -6.86
N CYS A 281 13.64 -11.07 -6.58
CA CYS A 281 14.29 -12.35 -6.36
C CYS A 281 15.08 -12.83 -7.59
N THR A 282 14.51 -12.72 -8.79
CA THR A 282 15.21 -13.04 -10.04
C THR A 282 16.42 -12.14 -10.25
N GLU A 283 16.29 -10.83 -10.02
CA GLU A 283 17.40 -9.88 -10.12
C GLU A 283 18.53 -10.23 -9.15
N ARG A 284 18.18 -10.54 -7.90
CA ARG A 284 19.14 -10.91 -6.85
C ARG A 284 19.86 -12.21 -7.19
N MET A 285 19.14 -13.21 -7.71
CA MET A 285 19.71 -14.47 -8.18
C MET A 285 20.71 -14.23 -9.32
N CYS A 286 20.34 -13.43 -10.33
CA CYS A 286 21.24 -13.06 -11.41
C CYS A 286 22.51 -12.34 -10.91
N ARG A 287 22.39 -11.47 -9.92
CA ARG A 287 23.55 -10.80 -9.31
C ARG A 287 24.46 -11.78 -8.59
N TYR A 288 23.88 -12.69 -7.82
CA TYR A 288 24.63 -13.72 -7.11
C TYR A 288 25.42 -14.60 -8.09
N ILE A 289 24.78 -15.09 -9.16
CA ILE A 289 25.45 -15.88 -10.20
C ILE A 289 26.61 -15.10 -10.85
N ARG A 290 26.43 -13.79 -11.09
CA ARG A 290 27.47 -12.94 -11.70
C ARG A 290 28.65 -12.62 -10.77
N SER A 291 28.45 -12.66 -9.45
CA SER A 291 29.49 -12.38 -8.47
C SER A 291 30.35 -13.60 -8.10
N TRP A 292 30.13 -14.77 -8.72
CA TRP A 292 30.87 -15.99 -8.42
C TRP A 292 32.36 -15.94 -8.75
N THR A 293 32.79 -15.01 -9.61
CA THR A 293 34.21 -14.79 -9.88
C THR A 293 34.79 -13.82 -8.84
N PRO A 294 35.67 -14.29 -7.94
CA PRO A 294 36.27 -13.45 -6.92
C PRO A 294 37.11 -12.35 -7.56
N CYS A 295 37.28 -11.26 -6.82
CA CYS A 295 38.10 -10.13 -7.24
C CYS A 295 39.05 -9.78 -6.10
N THR A 296 40.34 -9.67 -6.40
CA THR A 296 41.38 -9.44 -5.40
C THR A 296 41.75 -7.96 -5.38
N ILE A 297 41.77 -7.34 -4.21
CA ILE A 297 42.27 -5.97 -4.04
C ILE A 297 43.80 -6.03 -4.01
N VAL A 298 44.44 -5.39 -5.00
CA VAL A 298 45.90 -5.37 -5.15
C VAL A 298 46.51 -4.20 -4.39
N THR A 299 45.87 -3.04 -4.41
CA THR A 299 46.42 -1.83 -3.79
C THR A 299 45.29 -0.91 -3.34
N VAL A 300 45.48 -0.29 -2.17
CA VAL A 300 44.63 0.77 -1.64
C VAL A 300 45.52 1.99 -1.43
N ALA A 301 45.29 3.06 -2.18
CA ALA A 301 46.03 4.32 -2.03
C ALA A 301 45.08 5.44 -1.57
N ARG A 302 45.51 6.22 -0.59
CA ARG A 302 44.79 7.42 -0.14
C ARG A 302 45.42 8.65 -0.78
N HIS A 303 44.59 9.46 -1.39
CA HIS A 303 44.97 10.72 -2.03
C HIS A 303 44.51 11.92 -1.17
N PRO A 304 45.10 13.11 -1.39
CA PRO A 304 44.57 14.34 -0.82
C PRO A 304 43.07 14.54 -1.15
N CYS A 305 42.37 15.36 -0.35
CA CYS A 305 40.94 15.65 -0.52
C CYS A 305 39.99 14.45 -0.29
N GLN A 306 40.35 13.52 0.61
CA GLN A 306 39.49 12.39 1.01
C GLN A 306 39.15 11.41 -0.14
N VAL A 307 40.06 11.26 -1.11
CA VAL A 307 39.89 10.32 -2.22
C VAL A 307 40.62 9.01 -1.93
N ILE A 308 39.97 7.88 -2.23
CA ILE A 308 40.56 6.54 -2.12
C ILE A 308 40.63 5.92 -3.52
N GLU A 309 41.83 5.50 -3.92
CA GLU A 309 42.07 4.70 -5.11
C GLU A 309 42.13 3.23 -4.71
N LEU A 310 41.29 2.40 -5.35
CA LEU A 310 41.26 0.95 -5.19
C LEU A 310 41.70 0.30 -6.51
N ARG A 311 42.78 -0.47 -6.47
CA ARG A 311 43.23 -1.28 -7.60
C ARG A 311 42.80 -2.72 -7.36
N MET A 312 42.03 -3.27 -8.29
CA MET A 312 41.42 -4.59 -8.18
C MET A 312 41.79 -5.44 -9.40
N LEU A 313 42.08 -6.72 -9.17
CA LEU A 313 42.36 -7.71 -10.22
C LEU A 313 41.18 -8.68 -10.33
N LYS A 314 40.68 -8.87 -11.55
CA LYS A 314 39.61 -9.81 -11.85
C LYS A 314 39.92 -10.59 -13.13
N ASP A 315 39.86 -11.91 -13.04
CA ASP A 315 40.15 -12.80 -14.16
C ASP A 315 39.15 -12.65 -15.29
N GLY A 316 39.66 -12.61 -16.53
CA GLY A 316 38.85 -12.51 -17.75
C GLY A 316 38.08 -11.19 -17.92
N PHE A 317 38.36 -10.16 -17.11
CA PHE A 317 37.65 -8.88 -17.19
C PHE A 317 38.14 -8.03 -18.37
N LYS A 318 37.21 -7.69 -19.29
CA LYS A 318 37.45 -6.77 -20.40
C LYS A 318 36.61 -5.52 -20.23
N ALA A 319 37.26 -4.38 -20.00
CA ALA A 319 36.60 -3.08 -19.85
C ALA A 319 36.68 -2.25 -21.13
N LYS A 320 35.67 -1.41 -21.37
CA LYS A 320 35.70 -0.32 -22.35
C LYS A 320 35.75 1.04 -21.64
N PRO A 321 36.37 2.08 -22.25
CA PRO A 321 36.40 3.42 -21.67
C PRO A 321 35.01 3.94 -21.32
N GLY A 322 34.86 4.52 -20.12
CA GLY A 322 33.61 5.11 -19.64
C GLY A 322 32.60 4.13 -19.02
N GLN A 323 32.95 2.85 -18.87
CA GLN A 323 32.13 1.89 -18.09
C GLN A 323 32.31 2.09 -16.59
N ILE A 324 31.26 1.80 -15.83
CA ILE A 324 31.23 1.89 -14.35
C ILE A 324 31.04 0.47 -13.81
N ILE A 325 31.78 0.15 -12.75
CA ILE A 325 31.72 -1.14 -12.06
C ILE A 325 30.94 -0.95 -10.74
N VAL A 326 30.17 -1.96 -10.37
CA VAL A 326 29.48 -2.03 -9.07
C VAL A 326 30.10 -3.19 -8.29
N CYS A 327 30.77 -2.88 -7.19
CA CYS A 327 31.23 -3.89 -6.24
C CYS A 327 30.03 -4.38 -5.43
N ILE A 328 29.95 -5.69 -5.23
CA ILE A 328 28.92 -6.34 -4.42
C ILE A 328 29.67 -6.97 -3.26
N ASP A 329 29.37 -6.51 -2.04
CA ASP A 329 29.80 -7.17 -0.81
C ASP A 329 28.91 -8.39 -0.52
#